data_AF-A0A950P8F6-F1
#
_entry.id   AF-A0A950P8F6-F1
#
_cell.length_a   1.000
_cell.length_b   1.000
_cell.length_c   1.000
_cell.angle_alpha   90.00
_cell.angle_beta   90.00
_cell.angle_gamma   90.00
#
_symmetry.space_group_name_H-M   'P 1'
#
loop_
_entity.id
_entity.type
_entity.pdbx_description
1 polymer ?
#
loop_
_entity_poly.entity_id
_entity_poly.type
_entity_poly.pdbx_seq_one_letter_code
_entity_poly.pdbx_strand_id
1 'polypeptide(L)'
;MPMAPLNTYQNAVVDRYKSADGTTDYEKAWSYLDRIMGREIGKAGGLLTFNAILIAVAIATGPWWSVICPVVASLVLLLLLGVCRGAPSDMTTARDDLMAASRSVWQGMSLIDISIVISAIGILVLGIQRLV
;
A
#
# COMPACT_ATOMS: atom_id res chain seq x y z
N MET A 1 14.23 -3.66 -2.52
CA MET A 1 14.19 -5.08 -2.08
C MET A 1 12.83 -5.63 -2.47
N PRO A 2 12.72 -6.83 -3.06
CA PRO A 2 11.44 -7.43 -3.39
C PRO A 2 10.64 -7.70 -2.11
N MET A 3 9.33 -7.45 -2.14
CA MET A 3 8.45 -7.69 -1.00
C MET A 3 8.44 -9.18 -0.65
N ALA A 4 8.58 -9.50 0.65
CA ALA A 4 8.51 -10.88 1.11
C ALA A 4 7.12 -11.47 0.79
N PRO A 5 7.03 -12.76 0.40
CA PRO A 5 5.75 -13.40 0.16
C PRO A 5 4.89 -13.40 1.44
N LEU A 6 3.56 -13.35 1.27
CA LEU A 6 2.60 -13.18 2.37
C LEU A 6 2.84 -14.14 3.54
N ASN A 7 3.08 -15.43 3.25
CA ASN A 7 3.32 -16.43 4.28
C ASN A 7 4.57 -16.13 5.11
N THR A 8 5.65 -15.64 4.48
CA THR A 8 6.88 -15.24 5.18
C THR A 8 6.64 -14.00 6.05
N TYR A 9 5.88 -13.03 5.54
CA TYR A 9 5.50 -11.84 6.31
C TYR A 9 4.67 -12.20 7.55
N GLN A 10 3.65 -13.04 7.38
CA GLN A 10 2.78 -13.48 8.46
C GLN A 10 3.53 -14.26 9.54
N ASN A 11 4.39 -15.20 9.12
CA ASN A 11 5.21 -15.98 10.05
C ASN A 11 6.18 -15.07 10.81
N ALA A 12 6.79 -14.08 10.15
CA ALA A 12 7.69 -13.14 10.81
C ALA A 12 6.97 -12.26 11.85
N VAL A 13 5.73 -11.84 11.58
CA VAL A 13 4.92 -11.08 12.55
C VAL A 13 4.60 -11.93 13.78
N VAL A 14 4.17 -13.19 13.58
CA VAL A 14 3.86 -14.11 14.69
C VAL A 14 5.11 -14.43 15.51
N ASP A 15 6.23 -14.72 14.85
CA ASP A 15 7.49 -15.08 15.52
C ASP A 15 8.05 -13.90 16.34
N ARG A 16 7.95 -12.68 15.80
CA ARG A 16 8.39 -11.46 16.48
C ARG A 16 7.69 -11.19 17.81
N TYR A 17 6.42 -11.60 17.93
CA TYR A 17 5.61 -11.39 19.14
C TYR A 17 5.39 -12.69 19.92
N LYS A 18 6.21 -13.70 19.67
CA LYS A 18 6.23 -14.93 20.45
C LYS A 18 6.93 -14.70 21.78
N SER A 19 6.24 -15.01 22.87
CA SER A 19 6.78 -15.00 24.23
C SER A 19 7.76 -16.16 24.44
N ALA A 20 8.58 -16.07 25.49
CA ALA A 20 9.51 -17.13 25.89
C ALA A 20 8.80 -18.48 26.17
N ASP A 21 7.53 -18.42 26.59
CA ASP A 21 6.69 -19.59 26.87
C ASP A 21 6.10 -20.23 25.59
N GLY A 22 6.47 -19.72 24.40
CA GLY A 22 6.02 -20.21 23.11
C GLY A 22 4.63 -19.72 22.68
N THR A 23 3.94 -18.97 23.53
CA THR A 23 2.65 -18.33 23.23
C THR A 23 2.86 -17.02 22.46
N THR A 24 2.00 -16.73 21.47
CA THR A 24 2.07 -15.46 20.72
C THR A 24 1.18 -14.41 21.37
N ASP A 25 1.75 -13.21 21.60
CA ASP A 25 1.00 -12.04 22.04
C ASP A 25 0.31 -11.38 20.83
N TYR A 26 -0.90 -11.85 20.54
CA TYR A 26 -1.70 -11.40 19.39
C TYR A 26 -2.11 -9.93 19.49
N GLU A 27 -2.29 -9.38 20.70
CA GLU A 27 -2.69 -7.99 20.90
C GLU A 27 -1.55 -7.02 20.54
N LYS A 28 -0.32 -7.34 20.97
CA LYS A 28 0.86 -6.57 20.53
C LYS A 28 1.11 -6.70 19.03
N ALA A 29 0.93 -7.89 18.46
CA ALA A 29 1.06 -8.10 17.02
C ALA A 29 0.01 -7.30 16.23
N TRP A 30 -1.22 -7.23 16.73
CA TRP A 30 -2.28 -6.40 16.16
C TRP A 30 -1.93 -4.90 16.22
N SER A 31 -1.55 -4.39 17.40
CA SER A 31 -1.16 -2.97 17.56
C SER A 31 -0.02 -2.56 16.63
N TYR A 32 0.92 -3.49 16.37
CA TYR A 32 1.99 -3.27 15.40
C TYR A 32 1.48 -3.16 13.96
N LEU A 33 0.58 -4.07 13.54
CA LEU A 33 -0.03 -4.03 12.22
C LEU A 33 -0.87 -2.76 12.01
N ASP A 34 -1.60 -2.32 13.02
CA ASP A 34 -2.40 -1.09 12.98
C ASP A 34 -1.52 0.16 12.77
N ARG A 35 -0.38 0.23 13.47
CA ARG A 35 0.62 1.30 13.25
C ARG A 35 1.19 1.31 11.83
N ILE A 36 1.48 0.12 11.27
CA ILE A 36 1.92 0.03 9.87
C ILE A 36 0.81 0.52 8.95
N MET A 37 -0.41 0.04 9.16
CA MET A 37 -1.58 0.42 8.36
C MET A 37 -1.79 1.94 8.35
N GLY A 38 -1.73 2.59 9.51
CA GLY A 38 -1.84 4.06 9.60
C GLY A 38 -0.75 4.79 8.81
N ARG A 39 0.50 4.30 8.88
CA ARG A 39 1.61 4.85 8.10
C ARG A 39 1.42 4.66 6.59
N GLU A 40 0.96 3.49 6.17
CA GLU A 40 0.72 3.20 4.76
C GLU A 40 -0.45 4.04 4.20
N ILE A 41 -1.51 4.27 4.99
CA ILE A 41 -2.58 5.23 4.62
C ILE A 41 -2.02 6.64 4.47
N GLY A 42 -1.16 7.09 5.39
CA GLY A 42 -0.52 8.40 5.31
C GLY A 42 0.33 8.56 4.04
N LYS A 43 1.12 7.54 3.69
CA LYS A 43 1.88 7.52 2.43
C LYS A 43 0.97 7.54 1.21
N ALA A 44 -0.10 6.74 1.19
CA ALA A 44 -1.05 6.69 0.09
C ALA A 44 -1.73 8.05 -0.12
N GLY A 45 -2.10 8.75 0.96
CA GLY A 45 -2.61 10.12 0.89
C GLY A 45 -1.61 11.10 0.28
N GLY A 46 -0.35 11.06 0.73
CA GLY A 46 0.71 11.90 0.15
C GLY A 46 0.96 11.61 -1.33
N LEU A 47 0.95 10.33 -1.72
CA LEU A 47 1.16 9.92 -3.11
C LEU A 47 -0.03 10.30 -4.01
N LEU A 48 -1.25 10.30 -3.49
CA LEU A 48 -2.44 10.82 -4.18
C LEU A 48 -2.31 12.32 -4.46
N THR A 49 -1.92 13.12 -3.46
CA THR A 49 -1.68 14.56 -3.66
C THR A 49 -0.60 14.80 -4.70
N PHE A 50 0.50 14.03 -4.64
CA PHE A 50 1.57 14.12 -5.62
C PHE A 50 1.08 13.81 -7.05
N ASN A 51 0.34 12.71 -7.22
CA ASN A 51 -0.20 12.35 -8.53
C ASN A 51 -1.23 13.38 -9.04
N ALA A 52 -2.02 14.00 -8.17
CA ALA A 52 -2.90 15.09 -8.56
C ALA A 52 -2.12 16.30 -9.12
N ILE A 53 -0.97 16.64 -8.53
CA ILE A 53 -0.08 17.69 -9.06
C ILE A 53 0.47 17.28 -10.42
N LEU A 54 0.94 16.04 -10.58
CA LEU A 54 1.42 15.54 -11.88
C LEU A 54 0.34 15.62 -12.96
N ILE A 55 -0.91 15.29 -12.63
CA ILE A 55 -2.06 15.43 -13.53
C ILE A 55 -2.25 16.90 -13.93
N ALA A 56 -2.24 17.82 -12.97
CA ALA A 56 -2.40 19.24 -13.25
C ALA A 56 -1.30 19.79 -14.18
N VAL A 57 -0.04 19.40 -13.93
CA VAL A 57 1.10 19.78 -14.77
C VAL A 57 1.00 19.17 -16.18
N ALA A 58 0.62 17.91 -16.27
CA ALA A 58 0.42 17.19 -17.53
C ALA A 58 -0.66 17.85 -18.39
N ILE A 59 -1.80 18.23 -17.80
CA ILE A 59 -2.89 18.95 -18.48
C ILE A 59 -2.42 20.33 -18.96
N ALA A 60 -1.64 21.04 -18.15
CA ALA A 60 -1.20 22.40 -18.46
C ALA A 60 -0.12 22.46 -19.55
N THR A 61 0.72 21.42 -19.67
CA THR A 61 1.97 21.53 -20.44
C THR A 61 2.21 20.44 -21.48
N GLY A 62 1.36 19.41 -21.52
CA GLY A 62 1.57 18.25 -22.37
C GLY A 62 0.32 17.80 -23.11
N PRO A 63 0.47 16.87 -24.05
CA PRO A 63 -0.64 16.22 -24.70
C PRO A 63 -1.42 15.35 -23.71
N TRP A 64 -2.73 15.21 -23.92
CA TRP A 64 -3.68 14.60 -22.98
C TRP A 64 -3.31 13.18 -22.52
N TRP A 65 -2.55 12.43 -23.31
CA TRP A 65 -2.12 11.06 -22.98
C TRP A 65 -1.04 11.00 -21.87
N SER A 66 -0.34 12.09 -21.58
CA SER A 66 0.63 12.19 -20.47
C SER A 66 0.00 12.02 -19.09
N VAL A 67 -1.32 12.22 -19.00
CA VAL A 67 -2.12 12.11 -17.79
C VAL A 67 -2.41 10.65 -17.39
N ILE A 68 -2.25 9.70 -18.33
CA ILE A 68 -2.65 8.30 -18.13
C ILE A 68 -1.89 7.67 -16.94
N CYS A 69 -0.56 7.80 -16.90
CA CYS A 69 0.25 7.22 -15.83
C CYS A 69 -0.15 7.72 -14.43
N PRO A 70 -0.19 9.04 -14.16
CA PRO A 70 -0.57 9.52 -12.82
C PRO A 70 -2.05 9.27 -12.48
N VAL A 71 -2.96 9.17 -13.46
CA VAL A 71 -4.34 8.72 -13.23
C VAL A 71 -4.38 7.25 -12.82
N VAL A 72 -3.68 6.37 -13.53
CA VAL A 72 -3.61 4.94 -13.19
C VAL A 72 -2.98 4.76 -11.80
N ALA A 73 -1.91 5.48 -11.49
CA ALA A 73 -1.31 5.45 -10.16
C ALA A 73 -2.29 5.90 -9.05
N SER A 74 -3.11 6.93 -9.33
CA SER A 74 -4.16 7.40 -8.42
C SER A 74 -5.28 6.38 -8.24
N LEU A 75 -5.71 5.71 -9.31
CA LEU A 75 -6.73 4.65 -9.24
C LEU A 75 -6.25 3.47 -8.38
N VAL A 76 -4.98 3.08 -8.49
CA VAL A 76 -4.38 2.03 -7.64
C VAL A 76 -4.41 2.43 -6.16
N LEU A 77 -4.13 3.70 -5.84
CA LEU A 77 -4.20 4.21 -4.46
C LEU A 77 -5.63 4.34 -3.96
N LEU A 78 -6.57 4.74 -4.82
CA LEU A 78 -7.99 4.78 -4.48
C LEU A 78 -8.54 3.37 -4.26
N LEU A 79 -8.06 2.36 -4.98
CA LEU A 79 -8.34 0.96 -4.68
C LEU A 79 -7.77 0.58 -3.31
N LEU A 80 -6.59 1.05 -2.91
CA LEU A 80 -6.09 0.81 -1.55
C LEU A 80 -6.99 1.44 -0.47
N LEU A 81 -7.52 2.63 -0.72
CA LEU A 81 -8.42 3.32 0.21
C LEU A 81 -9.86 2.79 0.18
N GLY A 82 -10.30 2.27 -0.98
CA GLY A 82 -11.68 1.89 -1.28
C GLY A 82 -11.95 0.39 -1.35
N VAL A 83 -10.92 -0.46 -1.49
CA VAL A 83 -11.06 -1.89 -1.23
C VAL A 83 -11.40 -2.00 0.24
N CYS A 84 -12.69 -2.26 0.49
CA CYS A 84 -13.19 -2.70 1.78
C CYS A 84 -12.16 -3.65 2.36
N ARG A 85 -11.48 -3.19 3.41
CA ARG A 85 -10.75 -4.06 4.32
C ARG A 85 -11.81 -4.99 4.89
N GLY A 86 -12.10 -6.06 4.15
CA GLY A 86 -13.23 -6.93 4.42
C GLY A 86 -13.13 -7.34 5.86
N ALA A 87 -14.12 -6.93 6.66
CA ALA A 87 -14.24 -7.44 8.01
C ALA A 87 -14.28 -8.97 7.86
N PRO A 88 -13.37 -9.72 8.51
CA PRO A 88 -13.37 -11.17 8.38
C PRO A 88 -14.75 -11.71 8.75
N SER A 89 -15.34 -12.53 7.87
CA SER A 89 -16.68 -13.10 8.06
C SER A 89 -16.74 -14.05 9.24
N ASP A 90 -15.60 -14.61 9.63
CA ASP A 90 -15.46 -15.65 10.64
C ASP A 90 -14.35 -15.26 11.63
N MET A 91 -14.67 -14.33 12.54
CA MET A 91 -13.79 -13.95 13.68
C MET A 91 -13.87 -15.03 14.78
N THR A 92 -13.36 -16.23 14.49
CA THR A 92 -13.43 -17.36 15.46
C THR A 92 -12.24 -17.40 16.40
N THR A 93 -11.06 -16.90 16.00
CA THR A 93 -9.87 -16.85 16.85
C THR A 93 -9.03 -15.58 16.63
N ALA A 94 -8.33 -15.13 17.68
CA ALA A 94 -7.41 -13.99 17.60
C ALA A 94 -6.28 -14.17 16.57
N ARG A 95 -5.95 -15.43 16.23
CA ARG A 95 -4.98 -15.76 15.19
C ARG A 95 -5.56 -15.48 13.80
N ASP A 96 -6.80 -15.85 13.55
CA ASP A 96 -7.45 -15.65 12.25
C ASP A 96 -7.63 -14.16 11.95
N ASP A 97 -7.98 -13.38 12.97
CA ASP A 97 -8.06 -11.92 12.88
C ASP A 97 -6.69 -11.31 12.54
N LEU A 98 -5.62 -11.76 13.20
CA LEU A 98 -4.26 -11.30 12.90
C LEU A 98 -3.84 -11.69 11.47
N MET A 99 -4.20 -12.88 10.99
CA MET A 99 -3.90 -13.34 9.63
C MET A 99 -4.65 -12.55 8.58
N ALA A 100 -5.92 -12.22 8.83
CA ALA A 100 -6.71 -11.37 7.95
C ALA A 100 -6.15 -9.93 7.89
N ALA A 101 -5.83 -9.33 9.05
CA ALA A 101 -5.27 -7.99 9.11
C ALA A 101 -3.88 -7.90 8.47
N SER A 102 -3.00 -8.87 8.75
CA SER A 102 -1.66 -8.92 8.14
C SER A 102 -1.73 -9.02 6.61
N ARG A 103 -2.70 -9.77 6.06
CA ARG A 103 -2.94 -9.82 4.62
C ARG A 103 -3.37 -8.45 4.07
N SER A 104 -4.27 -7.75 4.76
CA SER A 104 -4.70 -6.41 4.35
C SER A 104 -3.52 -5.42 4.35
N VAL A 105 -2.68 -5.46 5.39
CA VAL A 105 -1.48 -4.61 5.48
C VAL A 105 -0.49 -4.94 4.36
N TRP A 106 -0.23 -6.22 4.13
CA TRP A 106 0.67 -6.68 3.06
C TRP A 106 0.19 -6.25 1.66
N GLN A 107 -1.11 -6.41 1.38
CA GLN A 107 -1.71 -5.96 0.13
C GLN A 107 -1.61 -4.44 -0.02
N GLY A 108 -1.86 -3.68 1.05
CA GLY A 108 -1.72 -2.23 1.06
C GLY A 108 -0.30 -1.79 0.73
N MET A 109 0.70 -2.38 1.38
CA MET A 109 2.11 -2.12 1.07
C MET A 109 2.44 -2.42 -0.40
N SER A 110 1.97 -3.56 -0.92
CA SER A 110 2.25 -3.96 -2.31
C SER A 110 1.65 -2.98 -3.32
N LEU A 111 0.44 -2.46 -3.05
CA LEU A 111 -0.21 -1.48 -3.92
C LEU A 111 0.48 -0.11 -3.89
N ILE A 112 1.03 0.29 -2.74
CA ILE A 112 1.84 1.52 -2.63
C ILE A 112 3.10 1.40 -3.47
N ASP A 113 3.83 0.28 -3.36
CA ASP A 113 5.04 0.04 -4.15
C ASP A 113 4.74 0.09 -5.67
N ILE A 114 3.64 -0.54 -6.10
CA ILE A 114 3.18 -0.49 -7.49
C ILE A 114 2.86 0.95 -7.92
N SER A 115 2.12 1.69 -7.09
CA SER A 115 1.75 3.08 -7.40
C SER A 115 2.98 3.98 -7.52
N ILE A 116 3.99 3.81 -6.65
CA ILE A 116 5.27 4.55 -6.73
C ILE A 116 5.96 4.29 -8.08
N VAL A 117 6.02 3.04 -8.53
CA VAL A 117 6.63 2.70 -9.82
C VAL A 117 5.88 3.35 -10.98
N ILE A 118 4.55 3.31 -10.98
CA ILE A 118 3.73 3.93 -12.03
C ILE A 118 3.90 5.47 -12.02
N SER A 119 3.92 6.08 -10.84
CA SER A 119 4.19 7.53 -10.67
C SER A 119 5.57 7.90 -11.22
N ALA A 120 6.60 7.11 -10.95
CA ALA A 120 7.95 7.34 -11.46
C ALA A 120 8.01 7.27 -13.00
N ILE A 121 7.29 6.32 -13.61
CA ILE A 121 7.13 6.24 -15.07
C ILE A 121 6.43 7.50 -15.59
N GLY A 122 5.38 7.98 -14.91
CA GLY A 122 4.68 9.21 -15.26
C GLY A 122 5.60 10.44 -15.28
N ILE A 123 6.49 10.57 -14.29
CA ILE A 123 7.50 11.64 -14.25
C ILE A 123 8.46 11.51 -15.43
N LEU A 124 8.96 10.30 -15.72
CA LEU A 124 9.87 10.08 -16.84
C LEU A 124 9.24 10.50 -18.17
N VAL A 125 7.98 10.11 -18.40
CA VAL A 125 7.22 10.48 -19.61
C VAL A 125 7.10 12.00 -19.74
N LEU A 126 6.73 12.69 -18.65
CA LEU A 126 6.64 14.15 -18.64
C LEU A 126 8.02 14.83 -18.85
N GLY A 127 9.08 14.26 -18.28
CA GLY A 127 10.45 14.74 -18.44
C GLY A 127 10.94 14.63 -19.88
N ILE A 128 10.68 13.50 -20.54
CA ILE A 128 11.03 13.30 -21.96
C ILE A 128 10.25 14.27 -22.85
N GLN A 129 8.95 14.49 -22.58
CA GLN A 129 8.14 15.45 -23.34
C GLN A 129 8.67 16.89 -23.28
N ARG A 130 9.30 17.29 -22.17
CA ARG A 130 9.90 18.63 -22.02
C ARG A 130 11.23 18.79 -22.76
N LEU A 131 11.85 17.70 -23.19
CA LEU A 131 13.14 17.69 -23.88
C LEU A 131 13.02 17.63 -25.41
N VAL A 132 11.84 17.31 -25.94
CA VAL A 132 11.52 17.23 -27.37
C VAL A 132 10.72 18.47 -27.78
#